data_AF-A0A2M8PJR6-F1
#
_entry.id   AF-A0A2M8PJR6-F1
#
_cell.length_a   1.000
_cell.length_b   1.000
_cell.length_c   1.000
_cell.angle_alpha   90.00
_cell.angle_beta   90.00
_cell.angle_gamma   90.00
#
_symmetry.space_group_name_H-M   'P 1'
#
loop_
_entity.id
_entity.type
_entity.pdbx_description
1 polymer ?
#
loop_
_entity_poly.entity_id
_entity_poly.type
_entity_poly.pdbx_seq_one_letter_code
_entity_poly.pdbx_strand_id
1 'polypeptide(L)'
;DLLKVNAEIFVKQGQAINHYAADDVRVFVVGNPCNTNALITLSHAPDIPNDRFFAMTTLDELRAKSQLAKKAGVAVSDVKKVIVWGNHSSTQYPDYHHATISAQPVTAVIKDEDWLQTTFIHT
;
A
#
# COMPACT_ATOMS: atom_id res chain seq x y z
N ASP A 1 -0.10 -2.69 22.37
CA ASP A 1 -1.29 -1.92 22.81
C ASP A 1 -2.15 -1.38 21.67
N LEU A 2 -1.61 -0.65 20.70
CA LEU A 2 -2.40 -0.08 19.59
C LEU A 2 -3.19 -1.12 18.76
N LEU A 3 -2.59 -2.30 18.53
CA LEU A 3 -3.27 -3.42 17.85
C LEU A 3 -4.52 -3.89 18.61
N LYS A 4 -4.47 -3.99 19.94
CA LYS A 4 -5.61 -4.48 20.74
C LYS A 4 -6.77 -3.50 20.72
N VAL A 5 -6.47 -2.21 20.88
CA VAL A 5 -7.48 -1.14 20.86
C VAL A 5 -8.17 -1.07 19.50
N ASN A 6 -7.38 -1.11 18.41
CA ASN A 6 -7.96 -1.06 17.07
C ASN A 6 -8.70 -2.35 16.71
N ALA A 7 -8.26 -3.51 17.20
CA ALA A 7 -8.94 -4.78 16.94
C ALA A 7 -10.41 -4.72 17.35
N GLU A 8 -10.73 -4.21 18.54
CA GLU A 8 -12.13 -4.10 18.98
C GLU A 8 -12.99 -3.22 18.07
N ILE A 9 -12.40 -2.17 17.49
CA ILE A 9 -13.08 -1.27 16.55
C ILE A 9 -13.35 -2.02 15.23
N PHE A 10 -12.33 -2.65 14.65
CA PHE A 10 -12.44 -3.29 13.35
C PHE A 10 -13.22 -4.61 13.38
N VAL A 11 -13.31 -5.28 14.53
CA VAL A 11 -14.26 -6.39 14.79
C VAL A 11 -15.69 -5.89 14.62
N LYS A 12 -16.05 -4.82 15.34
CA LYS A 12 -17.41 -4.26 15.31
C LYS A 12 -17.77 -3.71 13.93
N GLN A 13 -16.81 -3.06 13.25
CA GLN A 13 -17.01 -2.59 11.88
C GLN A 13 -17.21 -3.75 10.90
N GLY A 14 -16.43 -4.83 11.01
CA GLY A 14 -16.61 -6.03 10.18
C GLY A 14 -18.01 -6.63 10.33
N GLN A 15 -18.46 -6.82 11.57
CA GLN A 15 -19.81 -7.33 11.87
C GLN A 15 -20.91 -6.42 11.33
N ALA A 16 -20.75 -5.10 11.46
CA ALA A 16 -21.72 -4.13 10.96
C ALA A 16 -21.76 -4.13 9.42
N ILE A 17 -20.60 -4.16 8.75
CA ILE A 17 -20.52 -4.26 7.29
C ILE A 17 -21.19 -5.55 6.82
N ASN A 18 -20.91 -6.69 7.47
CA ASN A 18 -21.52 -7.97 7.14
C ASN A 18 -23.05 -7.94 7.19
N HIS A 19 -23.63 -7.29 8.20
CA HIS A 19 -25.07 -7.34 8.42
C HIS A 19 -25.85 -6.27 7.66
N TYR A 20 -25.23 -5.12 7.36
CA TYR A 20 -25.96 -3.93 6.90
C TYR A 20 -25.45 -3.34 5.59
N ALA A 21 -24.28 -3.72 5.10
CA ALA A 21 -23.79 -3.19 3.83
C ALA A 21 -24.57 -3.77 2.65
N ALA A 22 -24.56 -3.04 1.53
CA ALA A 22 -25.10 -3.55 0.28
C ALA A 22 -24.30 -4.75 -0.25
N ASP A 23 -24.93 -5.61 -1.04
CA ASP A 23 -24.33 -6.82 -1.63
C ASP A 23 -23.07 -6.52 -2.49
N ASP A 24 -22.95 -5.30 -3.01
CA ASP A 24 -21.85 -4.84 -3.86
C ASP A 24 -20.75 -4.07 -3.12
N VAL A 25 -20.77 -4.07 -1.77
CA VAL A 25 -19.81 -3.33 -0.94
C VAL A 25 -18.35 -3.67 -1.26
N ARG A 26 -17.51 -2.63 -1.19
CA ARG A 26 -16.05 -2.71 -1.17
C ARG A 26 -15.52 -1.94 0.04
N VAL A 27 -14.59 -2.54 0.77
CA VAL A 27 -14.07 -2.03 2.04
C VAL A 27 -12.62 -1.62 1.85
N PHE A 28 -12.29 -0.37 2.17
CA PHE A 28 -10.96 0.19 2.02
C PHE A 28 -10.45 0.76 3.34
N VAL A 29 -9.49 0.07 3.96
CA VAL A 29 -8.98 0.39 5.29
C VAL A 29 -7.75 1.29 5.19
N VAL A 30 -7.83 2.45 5.84
CA VAL A 30 -6.76 3.45 5.94
C VAL A 30 -6.19 3.55 7.35
N GLY A 31 -6.99 3.29 8.38
CA GLY A 31 -6.58 3.41 9.78
C GLY A 31 -5.49 2.39 10.15
N ASN A 32 -4.43 2.85 10.81
CA ASN A 32 -3.27 2.02 11.10
C ASN A 32 -3.44 1.07 12.30
N PRO A 33 -2.80 -0.11 12.30
CA PRO A 33 -2.05 -0.72 11.19
C PRO A 33 -3.01 -1.30 10.13
N CYS A 34 -3.05 -0.70 8.94
CA CYS A 34 -4.16 -0.89 8.01
C CYS A 34 -4.27 -2.32 7.46
N ASN A 35 -3.16 -3.00 7.21
CA ASN A 35 -3.17 -4.38 6.73
C ASN A 35 -3.80 -5.33 7.77
N THR A 36 -3.40 -5.21 9.04
CA THR A 36 -3.96 -6.04 10.12
C THR A 36 -5.41 -5.66 10.42
N ASN A 37 -5.73 -4.36 10.41
CA ASN A 37 -7.11 -3.91 10.60
C ASN A 37 -8.03 -4.44 9.50
N ALA A 38 -7.60 -4.40 8.23
CA ALA A 38 -8.33 -5.00 7.11
C ALA A 38 -8.54 -6.50 7.27
N LEU A 39 -7.51 -7.23 7.71
CA LEU A 39 -7.61 -8.66 7.99
C LEU A 39 -8.64 -8.94 9.10
N ILE A 40 -8.65 -8.14 10.17
CA ILE A 40 -9.63 -8.25 11.26
C ILE A 40 -11.05 -7.99 10.73
N THR A 41 -11.25 -6.94 9.95
CA THR A 41 -12.57 -6.62 9.37
C THR A 41 -13.07 -7.74 8.47
N LEU A 42 -12.23 -8.24 7.57
CA LEU A 42 -12.52 -9.39 6.71
C LEU A 42 -12.91 -10.62 7.54
N SER A 43 -12.17 -10.91 8.61
CA SER A 43 -12.39 -12.11 9.44
C SER A 43 -13.72 -12.06 10.22
N HIS A 44 -14.32 -10.88 10.34
CA HIS A 44 -15.60 -10.65 11.02
C HIS A 44 -16.74 -10.29 10.05
N ALA A 45 -16.53 -10.50 8.76
CA ALA A 45 -17.52 -10.31 7.71
C ALA A 45 -17.61 -11.54 6.77
N PRO A 46 -18.02 -12.71 7.30
CA PRO A 46 -17.96 -13.98 6.58
C PRO A 46 -18.90 -14.09 5.37
N ASP A 47 -19.94 -13.27 5.29
CA ASP A 47 -20.91 -13.29 4.19
C ASP A 47 -20.47 -12.43 2.99
N ILE A 48 -19.39 -11.65 3.15
CA ILE A 48 -18.83 -10.78 2.10
C ILE A 48 -17.62 -11.48 1.46
N PRO A 49 -17.53 -11.52 0.12
CA PRO A 49 -16.36 -12.07 -0.55
C PRO A 49 -15.05 -11.40 -0.11
N ASN A 50 -14.03 -12.20 0.18
CA ASN A 50 -12.73 -11.72 0.69
C ASN A 50 -12.02 -10.73 -0.26
N ASP A 51 -12.30 -10.80 -1.56
CA ASP A 51 -11.75 -9.90 -2.57
C ASP A 51 -12.32 -8.46 -2.52
N ARG A 52 -13.25 -8.19 -1.59
CA ARG A 52 -13.82 -6.86 -1.33
C ARG A 52 -13.04 -6.04 -0.31
N PHE A 53 -12.06 -6.62 0.38
CA PHE A 53 -11.31 -5.96 1.45
C PHE A 53 -9.92 -5.54 1.00
N PHE A 54 -9.63 -4.25 1.16
CA PHE A 54 -8.38 -3.62 0.74
C PHE A 54 -7.77 -2.84 1.91
N ALA A 55 -6.44 -2.79 1.97
CA ALA A 55 -5.69 -1.89 2.84
C ALA A 55 -4.89 -0.92 1.97
N MET A 56 -4.78 0.34 2.40
CA MET A 56 -4.15 1.38 1.60
C MET A 56 -2.61 1.36 1.69
N THR A 57 -1.94 1.06 0.58
CA THR A 57 -0.50 1.34 0.36
C THR A 57 -0.26 2.40 -0.72
N THR A 58 -1.32 3.01 -1.25
CA THR A 58 -1.22 4.03 -2.31
C THR A 58 -0.42 5.26 -1.88
N LEU A 59 -0.45 5.64 -0.60
CA LEU A 59 0.37 6.74 -0.10
C LEU A 59 1.88 6.41 -0.21
N ASP A 60 2.26 5.18 0.11
CA ASP A 60 3.63 4.70 -0.02
C ASP A 60 4.06 4.65 -1.49
N GLU A 61 3.19 4.14 -2.36
CA GLU A 61 3.42 4.12 -3.81
C GLU A 61 3.69 5.53 -4.35
N LEU A 62 2.87 6.52 -3.95
CA LEU A 62 3.03 7.90 -4.39
C LEU A 62 4.31 8.55 -3.82
N ARG A 63 4.72 8.20 -2.60
CA ARG A 63 6.01 8.63 -2.03
C ARG A 63 7.19 8.08 -2.82
N ALA A 64 7.20 6.77 -3.08
CA ALA A 64 8.22 6.12 -3.89
C ALA A 64 8.29 6.72 -5.30
N LYS A 65 7.14 6.92 -5.93
CA LYS A 65 7.01 7.55 -7.25
C LYS A 65 7.60 8.96 -7.26
N SER A 66 7.33 9.76 -6.23
CA SER A 66 7.88 11.11 -6.10
C SER A 66 9.40 11.11 -5.91
N GLN A 67 9.96 10.16 -5.15
CA GLN A 67 11.41 10.05 -4.97
C GLN A 67 12.12 9.67 -6.26
N LEU A 68 11.61 8.70 -7.01
CA LEU A 68 12.16 8.30 -8.30
C LEU A 68 12.14 9.48 -9.29
N ALA A 69 11.02 10.19 -9.39
CA ALA A 69 10.91 11.36 -10.26
C ALA A 69 11.93 12.44 -9.89
N LYS A 70 12.07 12.73 -8.58
CA LYS A 70 13.01 13.72 -8.08
C LYS A 70 14.46 13.32 -8.34
N LYS A 71 14.83 12.05 -8.12
CA LYS A 71 16.19 11.54 -8.37
C LYS A 71 16.55 11.57 -9.85
N ALA A 72 15.59 11.30 -10.74
CA ALA A 72 15.79 11.32 -12.19
C ALA A 72 15.61 12.71 -12.84
N GLY A 73 15.11 13.71 -12.10
CA GLY A 73 14.88 15.05 -12.65
C GLY A 73 13.75 15.10 -13.69
N VAL A 74 12.73 14.25 -13.54
CA VAL A 74 11.59 14.12 -14.48
C VAL A 74 10.27 14.46 -13.80
N ALA A 75 9.18 14.55 -14.58
CA ALA A 75 7.87 14.72 -14.00
C ALA A 75 7.40 13.41 -13.33
N VAL A 76 6.64 13.53 -12.24
CA VAL A 76 6.04 12.37 -11.54
C VAL A 76 5.16 11.54 -12.49
N SER A 77 4.55 12.18 -13.50
CA SER A 77 3.76 11.52 -14.54
C SER A 77 4.55 10.49 -15.35
N ASP A 78 5.87 10.66 -15.46
CA ASP A 78 6.76 9.83 -16.27
C ASP A 78 7.16 8.54 -15.55
N VAL A 79 6.94 8.49 -14.23
CA VAL A 79 7.17 7.31 -13.41
C VAL A 79 5.93 6.41 -13.42
N LYS A 80 6.08 5.15 -13.86
CA LYS A 80 4.98 4.17 -13.96
C LYS A 80 5.38 2.84 -13.32
N LYS A 81 4.38 2.00 -13.04
CA LYS A 81 4.54 0.63 -12.52
C LYS A 81 5.32 0.55 -11.19
N VAL A 82 5.13 1.55 -10.32
CA VAL A 82 5.66 1.50 -8.96
C VAL A 82 4.83 0.49 -8.16
N ILE A 83 5.50 -0.40 -7.44
CA ILE A 83 4.86 -1.41 -6.60
C ILE A 83 5.43 -1.26 -5.19
N VAL A 84 4.58 -1.36 -4.18
CA VAL A 84 4.99 -1.46 -2.78
C VAL A 84 4.52 -2.81 -2.25
N TRP A 85 5.48 -3.63 -1.84
CA TRP A 85 5.22 -4.96 -1.31
C TRP A 85 5.19 -4.95 0.22
N GLY A 86 4.37 -5.84 0.78
CA GLY A 86 4.33 -6.13 2.21
C GLY A 86 3.33 -5.29 3.00
N ASN A 87 3.78 -4.77 4.14
CA ASN A 87 2.94 -4.09 5.11
C ASN A 87 3.07 -2.56 4.96
N HIS A 88 2.01 -1.80 5.23
CA HIS A 88 2.13 -0.36 5.42
C HIS A 88 2.83 -0.08 6.76
N SER A 89 4.16 -0.11 6.73
CA SER A 89 5.06 0.07 7.88
C SER A 89 6.46 0.43 7.39
N SER A 90 7.42 0.51 8.31
CA SER A 90 8.85 0.65 7.98
C SER A 90 9.47 -0.58 7.34
N THR A 91 8.73 -1.70 7.23
CA THR A 91 9.19 -2.94 6.58
C THR A 91 8.59 -3.10 5.19
N GLN A 92 7.95 -2.06 4.65
CA GLN A 92 7.51 -2.04 3.26
C GLN A 92 8.71 -2.19 2.31
N TYR A 93 8.45 -2.70 1.11
CA TYR A 93 9.46 -2.79 0.06
C TYR A 93 8.98 -2.06 -1.20
N PRO A 94 9.42 -0.81 -1.41
CA PRO A 94 9.23 -0.09 -2.67
C PRO A 94 10.10 -0.72 -3.76
N ASP A 95 9.47 -1.33 -4.75
CA ASP A 95 10.13 -2.08 -5.81
C ASP A 95 10.42 -1.18 -7.02
N TYR A 96 11.70 -0.83 -7.17
CA TYR A 96 12.17 -0.06 -8.33
C TYR A 96 12.50 -0.94 -9.54
N HIS A 97 12.61 -2.27 -9.41
CA HIS A 97 12.99 -3.15 -10.51
C HIS A 97 11.90 -3.23 -11.57
N HIS A 98 10.63 -3.20 -11.15
CA HIS A 98 9.49 -3.22 -12.06
C HIS A 98 9.00 -1.83 -12.47
N ALA A 99 9.44 -0.79 -11.75
CA ALA A 99 9.13 0.59 -12.09
C ALA A 99 9.82 1.02 -13.39
N THR A 100 9.22 2.01 -14.03
CA THR A 100 9.75 2.61 -15.27
C THR A 100 9.71 4.12 -15.19
N ILE A 101 10.66 4.77 -15.85
CA ILE A 101 10.74 6.22 -16.03
C ILE A 101 10.79 6.48 -17.54
N SER A 102 9.82 7.19 -18.09
CA SER A 102 9.70 7.44 -19.53
C SER A 102 9.80 6.14 -20.36
N ALA A 103 9.11 5.10 -19.90
CA ALA A 103 9.10 3.74 -20.46
C ALA A 103 10.44 2.97 -20.42
N GLN A 104 11.47 3.50 -19.77
CA GLN A 104 12.74 2.79 -19.53
C GLN A 104 12.76 2.22 -18.11
N PRO A 105 13.40 1.06 -17.87
CA PRO A 105 13.62 0.55 -16.50
C PRO A 105 14.30 1.60 -15.62
N VAL A 106 13.96 1.67 -14.33
CA VAL A 106 14.59 2.64 -13.41
C VAL A 106 16.12 2.53 -13.42
N THR A 107 16.66 1.32 -13.43
CA THR A 107 18.12 1.05 -13.47
C THR A 107 18.79 1.52 -14.77
N ALA A 108 18.02 1.74 -15.84
CA ALA A 108 18.51 2.36 -17.07
C ALA A 108 18.69 3.88 -16.92
N VAL A 109 17.87 4.53 -16.08
CA VAL A 109 17.81 6.00 -15.91
C VAL A 109 18.62 6.45 -14.69
N ILE A 110 18.44 5.79 -13.54
CA ILE A 110 19.17 6.06 -12.30
C ILE A 110 20.28 5.01 -12.17
N LYS A 111 21.53 5.45 -12.35
CA LYS A 111 22.73 4.58 -12.28
C LYS A 111 23.29 4.40 -10.87
N ASP A 112 22.77 5.16 -9.93
CA ASP A 112 23.16 5.13 -8.52
C ASP A 112 22.44 3.98 -7.81
N GLU A 113 23.02 2.78 -7.92
CA GLU A 113 22.48 1.55 -7.33
C GLU A 113 22.48 1.59 -5.81
N ASP A 114 23.52 2.15 -5.19
CA ASP A 114 23.59 2.32 -3.73
C ASP A 114 22.42 3.15 -3.21
N TRP A 115 22.08 4.24 -3.90
CA TRP A 115 20.91 5.05 -3.54
C TRP A 115 19.60 4.28 -3.67
N LEU A 116 19.45 3.46 -4.71
CA LEU A 116 18.27 2.61 -4.91
C LEU A 116 18.13 1.56 -3.81
N GLN A 117 19.23 0.93 -3.40
CA GLN A 117 19.24 -0.15 -2.41
C GLN A 117 19.20 0.34 -0.96
N THR A 118 19.49 1.62 -0.71
CA THR A 118 19.52 2.19 0.65
C THR A 118 18.48 3.29 0.83
N THR A 119 18.73 4.46 0.25
CA THR A 119 17.95 5.67 0.49
C THR A 119 16.51 5.54 -0.03
N PHE A 120 16.34 4.93 -1.21
CA PHE A 120 15.03 4.75 -1.81
C PHE A 120 14.18 3.71 -1.08
N ILE A 121 14.74 2.54 -0.75
CA ILE A 121 14.00 1.48 -0.05
C ILE A 121 13.56 1.92 1.36
N HIS A 122 14.30 2.81 2.01
CA HIS A 122 13.97 3.33 3.35
C HIS A 122 13.13 4.63 3.35
N THR A 123 12.53 5.00 2.21
CA THR A 123 11.62 6.16 2.09
C THR A 123 10.28 5.95 2.78
#